data_AF-A0A7R9W3Y6-F1
#
_entry.id   AF-A0A7R9W3Y6-F1
#
_cell.length_a   1.000
_cell.length_b   1.000
_cell.length_c   1.000
_cell.angle_alpha   90.00
_cell.angle_beta   90.00
_cell.angle_gamma   90.00
#
_symmetry.space_group_name_H-M   'P 1'
#
loop_
_entity.id
_entity.type
_entity.pdbx_description
1 polymer ?
#
loop_
_entity_poly.entity_id
_entity_poly.type
_entity_poly.pdbx_seq_one_letter_code
_entity_poly.pdbx_strand_id
1 'polypeptide(L)'
;EQAVYAADPRLEFSLEPPIRHEDIDLSVPLSVYDPDNGIDVVWDLMQYEARVEARREPLLVSFLHSTILNHPSLESALAFHLANKLSSPSMIGTQLMDLIS
;
A
#
# COMPACT_ATOMS: atom_id res chain seq x y z
N GLU A 1 27.90 -34.03 10.12
CA GLU A 1 28.49 -33.09 9.16
C GLU A 1 28.36 -31.66 9.70
N GLN A 2 29.44 -31.15 10.27
CA GLN A 2 29.59 -29.78 10.77
C GLN A 2 30.86 -29.24 10.10
N ALA A 3 30.70 -28.66 8.92
CA ALA A 3 31.84 -28.17 8.13
C ALA A 3 31.42 -27.11 7.10
N VAL A 4 30.76 -26.03 7.52
CA VAL A 4 30.72 -24.77 6.76
C VAL A 4 30.68 -23.59 7.73
N TYR A 5 31.75 -23.40 8.49
CA TYR A 5 32.03 -22.15 9.21
C TYR A 5 33.54 -21.88 9.15
N ALA A 6 34.08 -21.89 7.94
CA ALA A 6 35.38 -21.26 7.70
C ALA A 6 35.14 -19.74 7.70
N ALA A 7 35.32 -19.11 8.86
CA ALA A 7 35.26 -17.68 9.01
C ALA A 7 36.39 -17.03 8.19
N ASP A 8 36.05 -16.16 7.25
CA ASP A 8 36.99 -15.29 6.57
C ASP A 8 37.49 -14.24 7.57
N PRO A 9 38.79 -14.21 7.91
CA PRO A 9 39.35 -13.29 8.90
C PRO A 9 39.46 -11.83 8.40
N ARG A 10 38.97 -11.51 7.19
CA ARG A 10 38.94 -10.13 6.64
C ARG A 10 37.59 -9.44 6.68
N LEU A 11 36.55 -10.09 7.19
CA LEU A 11 35.20 -9.51 7.32
C LEU A 11 34.91 -9.19 8.79
N GLU A 12 35.64 -8.23 9.36
CA GLU A 12 35.14 -7.44 10.51
C GLU A 12 34.04 -6.45 10.04
N PHE A 13 33.06 -6.96 9.30
CA PHE A 13 31.81 -6.24 9.15
C PHE A 13 31.12 -6.36 10.50
N SER A 14 31.10 -5.27 11.27
CA SER A 14 30.39 -5.18 12.53
C SER A 14 29.03 -5.86 12.39
N LEU A 15 28.88 -7.04 13.01
CA LEU A 15 27.63 -7.78 13.01
C LEU A 15 26.69 -7.03 13.95
N GLU A 16 26.10 -5.94 13.45
CA GLU A 16 24.89 -5.39 14.03
C GLU A 16 23.92 -6.57 14.20
N PRO A 17 23.35 -6.78 15.41
CA PRO A 17 22.43 -7.88 15.61
C PRO A 17 21.30 -7.79 14.59
N PRO A 18 20.77 -8.93 14.10
CA PRO A 18 19.68 -8.89 13.13
C PRO A 18 18.52 -8.10 13.72
N ILE A 19 18.08 -7.06 13.00
CA ILE A 19 16.97 -6.20 13.38
C ILE A 19 15.75 -7.09 13.61
N ARG A 20 15.14 -7.02 14.81
CA ARG A 20 13.94 -7.78 15.11
C ARG A 20 12.76 -7.09 14.41
N HIS A 21 11.75 -7.86 13.99
CA HIS A 21 10.58 -7.30 13.30
C HIS A 21 9.83 -6.25 14.14
N GLU A 22 9.88 -6.38 15.47
CA GLU A 22 9.34 -5.45 16.46
C GLU A 22 10.10 -4.11 16.53
N ASP A 23 11.36 -4.10 16.09
CA ASP A 23 12.21 -2.90 16.07
C ASP A 23 12.14 -2.17 14.70
N ILE A 24 11.35 -2.68 13.76
CA ILE A 24 11.14 -2.02 12.47
C ILE A 24 10.20 -0.85 12.69
N ASP A 25 10.71 0.35 12.46
CA ASP A 25 9.89 1.55 12.41
C ASP A 25 8.97 1.48 11.18
N LEU A 26 7.69 1.24 11.43
CA LEU A 26 6.63 1.23 10.43
C LEU A 26 5.99 2.60 10.22
N SER A 27 6.45 3.64 10.92
CA SER A 27 5.90 4.99 10.77
C SER A 27 6.20 5.53 9.36
N VAL A 28 5.19 6.18 8.79
CA VAL A 28 5.36 6.91 7.53
C VAL A 28 5.92 8.29 7.88
N PRO A 29 7.04 8.74 7.27
CA PRO A 29 7.58 10.05 7.55
C PRO A 29 6.59 11.16 7.14
N LEU A 30 6.54 12.25 7.91
CA LEU A 30 5.64 13.39 7.66
C LEU A 30 5.84 14.04 6.28
N SER A 31 7.02 13.86 5.67
CA SER A 31 7.27 14.31 4.30
C SER A 31 6.47 13.53 3.24
N VAL A 32 5.95 12.35 3.59
CA VAL A 32 5.19 11.46 2.73
C VAL A 32 3.71 11.46 3.10
N TYR A 33 3.39 11.43 4.40
CA TYR A 33 2.02 11.47 4.90
C TYR A 33 1.93 12.36 6.15
N ASP A 34 1.15 13.43 6.05
CA ASP A 34 0.85 14.35 7.15
C ASP A 34 -0.64 14.73 7.07
N PRO A 35 -1.51 14.10 7.90
CA PRO A 35 -2.94 14.36 7.88
C PRO A 35 -3.31 15.75 8.40
N ASP A 36 -2.48 16.37 9.23
CA ASP A 36 -2.76 17.70 9.81
C ASP A 36 -2.52 18.79 8.76
N ASN A 37 -1.55 18.59 7.86
CA ASN A 37 -1.25 19.48 6.75
C ASN A 37 -1.87 19.04 5.41
N GLY A 38 -2.62 17.94 5.39
CA GLY A 38 -3.26 17.40 4.19
C GLY A 38 -2.28 16.89 3.14
N ILE A 39 -1.10 16.42 3.56
CA ILE A 39 -0.09 15.84 2.68
C ILE A 39 -0.34 14.34 2.60
N ASP A 40 -0.62 13.84 1.40
CA ASP A 40 -0.61 12.40 1.11
C ASP A 40 0.00 12.16 -0.27
N VAL A 41 1.32 12.05 -0.29
CA VAL A 41 2.10 11.93 -1.53
C VAL A 41 1.73 10.67 -2.31
N VAL A 42 1.39 9.58 -1.60
CA VAL A 42 1.05 8.30 -2.22
C VAL A 42 -0.30 8.40 -2.92
N TRP A 43 -1.31 8.92 -2.22
CA TRP A 43 -2.64 9.07 -2.80
C TRP A 43 -2.66 10.08 -3.95
N ASP A 44 -1.97 11.21 -3.80
CA ASP A 44 -1.84 12.22 -4.84
C ASP A 44 -1.19 11.65 -6.11
N LEU A 45 -0.13 10.86 -5.96
CA LEU A 45 0.53 10.19 -7.07
C LEU A 45 -0.40 9.19 -7.76
N MET A 46 -1.11 8.36 -6.98
CA MET A 46 -2.08 7.40 -7.54
C MET A 46 -3.20 8.10 -8.32
N GLN A 47 -3.74 9.21 -7.81
CA GLN A 47 -4.74 10.00 -8.54
C GLN A 47 -4.16 10.58 -9.83
N TYR A 48 -2.93 11.09 -9.79
CA TYR A 48 -2.25 11.62 -10.97
C TYR A 48 -2.08 10.53 -12.04
N GLU A 49 -1.53 9.38 -11.68
CA GLU A 49 -1.32 8.25 -12.59
C GLU A 49 -2.65 7.75 -13.17
N ALA A 50 -3.69 7.61 -12.34
CA ALA A 50 -5.02 7.21 -12.80
C ALA A 50 -5.62 8.21 -13.82
N ARG A 51 -5.41 9.53 -13.63
CA ARG A 51 -5.85 10.55 -14.61
C ARG A 51 -5.04 10.49 -15.91
N VAL A 52 -3.75 10.17 -15.84
CA VAL A 52 -2.91 10.00 -17.03
C VAL A 52 -3.34 8.77 -17.82
N GLU A 53 -3.49 7.62 -17.16
CA GLU A 53 -3.87 6.38 -17.80
C GLU A 53 -5.31 6.42 -18.34
N ALA A 54 -6.25 7.05 -17.64
CA ALA A 54 -7.61 7.25 -18.15
C ALA A 54 -7.62 8.06 -19.47
N ARG A 55 -6.72 9.04 -19.62
CA ARG A 55 -6.58 9.78 -20.89
C ARG A 55 -5.88 8.96 -21.97
N ARG A 56 -4.92 8.12 -21.59
CA ARG A 56 -4.14 7.28 -22.51
C ARG A 56 -4.98 6.12 -23.07
N GLU A 57 -5.84 5.53 -22.23
CA GLU A 57 -6.64 4.36 -22.57
C GLU A 57 -8.13 4.59 -22.24
N PRO A 58 -8.91 5.14 -23.19
CA PRO A 58 -10.32 5.48 -22.98
C PRO A 58 -11.21 4.31 -22.51
N LEU A 59 -10.84 3.07 -22.84
CA LEU A 59 -11.56 1.87 -22.43
C LEU A 59 -11.48 1.60 -20.92
N LEU A 60 -10.41 2.07 -20.26
CA LEU A 60 -10.20 1.89 -18.81
C LEU A 60 -10.72 3.07 -17.99
N VAL A 61 -11.21 4.15 -18.62
CA VAL A 61 -11.68 5.36 -17.93
C VAL A 61 -12.71 5.02 -16.85
N SER A 62 -13.75 4.27 -17.20
CA SER A 62 -14.82 3.93 -16.25
C SER A 62 -14.29 3.10 -15.07
N PHE A 63 -13.33 2.21 -15.34
CA PHE A 63 -12.70 1.39 -14.30
C PHE A 63 -11.88 2.26 -13.35
N LEU A 64 -10.95 3.07 -13.88
CA LEU A 64 -10.08 3.96 -13.10
C LEU A 64 -10.87 5.03 -12.33
N HIS A 65 -11.97 5.52 -12.91
CA HIS A 65 -12.88 6.39 -12.19
C HIS A 65 -13.53 5.69 -11.01
N SER A 66 -14.05 4.48 -11.22
CA SER A 66 -14.75 3.74 -10.18
C SER A 66 -13.82 3.26 -9.06
N THR A 67 -12.56 2.95 -9.36
CA THR A 67 -11.63 2.35 -8.39
C THR A 67 -10.74 3.35 -7.67
N ILE A 68 -10.38 4.47 -8.31
CA ILE A 68 -9.42 5.43 -7.76
C ILE A 68 -10.01 6.84 -7.74
N LEU A 69 -10.45 7.38 -8.90
CA LEU A 69 -10.74 8.82 -9.01
C LEU A 69 -12.03 9.27 -8.29
N ASN A 70 -12.94 8.34 -7.97
CA ASN A 70 -14.17 8.64 -7.24
C ASN A 70 -14.03 8.47 -5.72
N HIS A 71 -12.85 8.07 -5.23
CA HIS A 71 -12.60 7.88 -3.81
C HIS A 71 -11.92 9.12 -3.19
N PRO A 72 -12.25 9.46 -1.92
CA PRO A 72 -11.64 10.59 -1.23
C PRO A 72 -10.22 10.30 -0.72
N SER A 73 -9.90 9.04 -0.41
CA SER A 73 -8.61 8.62 0.13
C SER A 73 -8.22 7.21 -0.34
N LEU A 74 -6.96 6.84 -0.11
CA LEU A 74 -6.45 5.52 -0.44
C LEU A 74 -7.17 4.41 0.32
N GLU A 75 -7.50 4.64 1.60
CA GLU A 75 -8.24 3.70 2.44
C GLU A 75 -9.62 3.41 1.87
N SER A 76 -10.33 4.45 1.41
CA SER A 76 -11.64 4.28 0.77
C SER A 76 -11.54 3.47 -0.52
N ALA A 77 -10.53 3.73 -1.35
CA ALA A 77 -10.30 2.96 -2.58
C ALA A 77 -9.95 1.49 -2.27
N LEU A 78 -9.12 1.25 -1.25
CA LEU A 78 -8.76 -0.09 -0.80
C LEU A 78 -9.95 -0.84 -0.23
N ALA A 79 -10.75 -0.21 0.63
CA ALA A 79 -11.96 -0.78 1.19
C ALA A 79 -12.91 -1.22 0.06
N PHE A 80 -13.10 -0.40 -0.97
CA PHE A 80 -13.90 -0.77 -2.14
C PHE A 80 -13.33 -1.98 -2.88
N HIS A 81 -12.02 -2.01 -3.10
CA HIS A 81 -11.38 -3.10 -3.82
C HIS A 81 -11.41 -4.42 -3.03
N LEU A 82 -11.18 -4.35 -1.72
CA LEU A 82 -11.27 -5.50 -0.80
C LEU A 82 -12.70 -5.99 -0.69
N ALA A 83 -13.68 -5.11 -0.54
CA ALA A 83 -15.09 -5.45 -0.49
C ALA A 83 -15.55 -6.18 -1.76
N ASN A 84 -15.10 -5.74 -2.94
CA ASN A 84 -15.38 -6.42 -4.19
C ASN A 84 -14.72 -7.80 -4.29
N LYS A 85 -13.52 -7.97 -3.73
CA LYS A 85 -12.79 -9.25 -3.72
C LYS A 85 -13.31 -10.24 -2.68
N LEU A 86 -13.78 -9.74 -1.54
CA LEU A 86 -14.31 -10.53 -0.41
C LEU A 86 -15.83 -10.76 -0.53
N SER A 87 -16.48 -10.04 -1.44
CA SER A 87 -17.89 -10.20 -1.78
C SER A 87 -18.19 -11.66 -2.10
N SER A 88 -19.19 -12.22 -1.41
CA SER A 88 -19.70 -13.56 -1.66
C SER A 88 -21.22 -13.53 -1.67
N PRO A 89 -21.91 -14.56 -2.18
CA PRO A 89 -23.37 -14.63 -2.13
C PRO A 89 -23.95 -14.50 -0.72
N SER A 90 -23.17 -14.80 0.31
CA SER A 90 -23.53 -14.68 1.73
C SER A 90 -23.32 -13.27 2.29
N MET A 91 -22.52 -12.41 1.63
CA MET A 91 -22.18 -11.07 2.10
C MET A 91 -21.81 -10.14 0.94
N ILE A 92 -22.67 -9.15 0.70
CA ILE A 92 -22.61 -8.26 -0.46
C ILE A 92 -21.53 -7.19 -0.24
N GLY A 93 -20.82 -6.79 -1.30
CA GLY A 93 -19.70 -5.84 -1.23
C GLY A 93 -20.02 -4.51 -0.52
N THR A 94 -21.24 -3.99 -0.63
CA THR A 94 -21.62 -2.75 0.08
C THR A 94 -21.59 -2.89 1.60
N GLN A 95 -21.94 -4.06 2.15
CA GLN A 95 -21.87 -4.32 3.60
C GLN A 95 -20.42 -4.47 4.09
N LEU A 96 -19.53 -4.99 3.23
CA LEU A 96 -18.10 -5.06 3.52
C LEU A 96 -17.44 -3.69 3.51
N MET A 97 -17.86 -2.81 2.59
CA MET A 97 -17.36 -1.44 2.53
C MET A 97 -17.59 -0.72 3.86
N ASP A 98 -18.83 -0.74 4.39
CA ASP A 98 -19.19 -0.10 5.66
C ASP A 98 -18.45 -0.68 6.88
N LEU A 99 -17.98 -1.94 6.80
CA LEU A 99 -17.21 -2.57 7.89
C LEU A 99 -15.72 -2.23 7.86
N ILE A 100 -15.19 -1.87 6.69
CA ILE A 100 -13.75 -1.68 6.46
C ILE A 100 -13.39 -0.18 6.39
N SER A 101 -14.35 0.67 6.03
CA SER A 101 -14.18 2.13 5.86
C SER A 101 -14.12 2.91 7.17
#